data_AF-A0A2S2D1M3-F1
#
_entry.id   AF-A0A2S2D1M3-F1
#
_cell.length_a   1.000
_cell.length_b   1.000
_cell.length_c   1.000
_cell.angle_alpha   90.00
_cell.angle_beta   90.00
_cell.angle_gamma   90.00
#
_symmetry.space_group_name_H-M   'P 1'
#
loop_
_entity.id
_entity.type
_entity.pdbx_description
1 polymer ?
#
loop_
_entity_poly.entity_id
_entity_poly.type
_entity_poly.pdbx_seq_one_letter_code
_entity_poly.pdbx_strand_id
1 'polypeptide(L)'
;MWWGPDISGLTPLYADTAIETLRRCGITRLRAFCVAPGCTHWEWLRVEELLRRLHPGTMLVQLARRCVCRICGAHGCHVEIADPPRAGTDGYREWLETEVRKAEALLAWAYSDENRFRLGRPVP
;
A
#
# COMPACT_ATOMS: atom_id res chain seq x y z
N MET A 1 -23.52 -0.55 -10.53
CA MET A 1 -22.56 0.25 -11.33
C MET A 1 -21.83 1.15 -10.34
N TRP A 2 -20.65 0.74 -9.87
CA TRP A 2 -19.90 1.42 -8.81
C TRP A 2 -18.93 2.42 -9.44
N TRP A 3 -19.13 3.71 -9.16
CA TRP A 3 -18.14 4.76 -9.38
C TRP A 3 -17.78 5.30 -7.99
N GLY A 4 -16.80 4.68 -7.35
CA GLY A 4 -16.11 5.30 -6.21
C GLY A 4 -15.25 6.47 -6.72
N PRO A 5 -14.90 7.43 -5.85
CA PRO A 5 -14.09 8.57 -6.24
C PRO A 5 -12.80 8.09 -6.88
N ASP A 6 -12.47 8.69 -8.02
CA ASP A 6 -11.27 8.43 -8.78
C ASP A 6 -10.03 8.83 -7.96
N ILE A 7 -9.51 7.88 -7.19
CA ILE A 7 -8.27 7.98 -6.41
C ILE A 7 -7.01 7.91 -7.30
N SER A 8 -7.16 7.99 -8.63
CA SER A 8 -6.02 8.00 -9.58
C SER A 8 -5.06 9.18 -9.38
N GLY A 9 -5.44 10.22 -8.62
CA GLY A 9 -4.62 11.42 -8.41
C GLY A 9 -3.56 11.35 -7.29
N LEU A 10 -3.58 10.36 -6.38
CA LEU A 10 -2.68 10.31 -5.21
C LEU A 10 -1.82 9.04 -5.12
N THR A 11 -1.78 8.24 -6.19
CA THR A 11 -1.17 6.90 -6.20
C THR A 11 0.17 6.74 -6.96
N PRO A 12 0.91 7.76 -7.46
CA PRO A 12 2.04 7.42 -8.35
C PRO A 12 3.34 7.10 -7.61
N LEU A 13 3.69 7.80 -6.52
CA LEU A 13 5.06 7.68 -5.98
C LEU A 13 5.37 6.27 -5.46
N TYR A 14 4.47 5.65 -4.69
CA TYR A 14 4.75 4.34 -4.09
C TYR A 14 4.45 3.15 -5.01
N ALA A 15 3.46 3.23 -5.89
CA ALA A 15 3.18 2.17 -6.85
C ALA A 15 4.32 2.01 -7.88
N ASP A 16 4.92 3.15 -8.27
CA ASP A 16 6.03 3.23 -9.23
C ASP A 16 7.40 3.34 -8.53
N THR A 17 7.49 3.00 -7.24
CA THR A 17 8.80 2.91 -6.56
C THR A 17 9.46 1.55 -6.84
N ALA A 18 10.73 1.59 -7.23
CA ALA A 18 11.56 0.40 -7.40
C ALA A 18 11.93 -0.24 -6.06
N ILE A 19 12.00 -1.56 -6.01
CA ILE A 19 12.38 -2.30 -4.78
C ILE A 19 13.75 -1.84 -4.24
N GLU A 20 14.72 -1.54 -5.12
CA GLU A 20 16.04 -1.01 -4.71
C GLU A 20 15.97 0.38 -4.06
N THR A 21 15.06 1.24 -4.51
CA THR A 21 14.83 2.55 -3.88
C THR A 21 14.33 2.37 -2.45
N LEU A 22 13.39 1.44 -2.23
CA LEU A 22 12.89 1.12 -0.89
C LEU A 22 14.02 0.65 0.03
N ARG A 23 14.92 -0.21 -0.46
CA ARG A 23 16.10 -0.66 0.31
C ARG A 23 16.99 0.51 0.73
N ARG A 24 17.26 1.46 -0.17
CA ARG A 24 18.08 2.65 0.10
C ARG A 24 17.43 3.58 1.12
N CYS A 25 16.11 3.67 1.12
CA CYS A 25 15.34 4.38 2.14
C CYS A 25 15.25 3.63 3.49
N GLY A 26 15.93 2.48 3.63
CA GLY A 26 15.97 1.70 4.88
C GLY A 26 14.73 0.83 5.11
N ILE A 27 13.88 0.65 4.10
CA ILE A 27 12.69 -0.21 4.17
C ILE A 27 13.14 -1.67 4.08
N THR A 28 12.76 -2.48 5.07
CA THR A 28 13.19 -3.89 5.13
C THR A 28 12.11 -4.89 4.72
N ARG A 29 10.84 -4.48 4.83
CA ARG A 29 9.68 -5.34 4.60
C ARG A 29 8.60 -4.64 3.79
N LEU A 30 7.84 -5.44 3.08
CA LEU A 30 6.57 -5.09 2.45
C LEU A 30 5.48 -6.03 2.99
N ARG A 31 4.22 -5.61 2.94
CA ARG A 31 3.05 -6.49 3.10
C ARG A 31 2.41 -6.73 1.75
N ALA A 32 2.09 -7.98 1.48
CA ALA A 32 1.28 -8.38 0.33
C ALA A 32 -0.06 -8.95 0.83
N PHE A 33 -1.17 -8.40 0.38
CA PHE A 33 -2.53 -8.82 0.72
C PHE A 33 -3.22 -9.40 -0.51
N CYS A 34 -3.80 -10.58 -0.38
CA CYS A 34 -4.65 -11.11 -1.43
C CYS A 34 -5.88 -10.22 -1.62
N VAL A 35 -6.22 -9.91 -2.87
CA VAL A 35 -7.38 -9.08 -3.24
C VAL A 35 -8.57 -9.91 -3.70
N ALA A 36 -8.45 -11.24 -3.68
CA ALA A 36 -9.54 -12.12 -4.08
C ALA A 36 -10.70 -12.03 -3.07
N PRO A 37 -11.96 -11.91 -3.54
CA PRO A 37 -13.11 -11.89 -2.64
C PRO A 37 -13.13 -13.09 -1.69
N GLY A 38 -13.24 -12.83 -0.39
CA GLY A 38 -13.29 -13.87 0.64
C GLY A 38 -11.91 -14.44 1.07
N CYS A 39 -10.81 -14.05 0.44
CA CYS A 39 -9.48 -14.40 0.91
C CYS A 39 -8.92 -13.29 1.79
N THR A 40 -8.56 -13.62 3.03
CA THR A 40 -7.94 -12.70 4.00
C THR A 40 -6.43 -12.95 4.15
N HIS A 41 -5.85 -13.75 3.25
CA HIS A 41 -4.43 -14.10 3.33
C HIS A 41 -3.55 -12.89 3.04
N TRP A 42 -2.54 -12.73 3.88
CA TRP A 42 -1.47 -11.78 3.68
C TRP A 42 -0.13 -12.37 4.11
N GLU A 43 0.96 -11.80 3.62
CA GLU A 43 2.31 -12.19 4.03
C GLU A 43 3.30 -11.03 4.03
N TRP A 44 4.39 -11.22 4.79
CA TRP A 44 5.54 -10.32 4.74
C TRP A 44 6.46 -10.72 3.60
N LEU A 45 6.87 -9.73 2.82
CA LEU A 45 7.92 -9.89 1.82
C LEU A 45 9.17 -9.13 2.29
N ARG A 46 10.31 -9.82 2.41
CA ARG A 46 11.58 -9.19 2.75
C ARG A 46 12.20 -8.56 1.51
N VAL A 47 12.55 -7.28 1.57
CA VAL A 47 13.15 -6.55 0.43
C VAL A 47 14.41 -7.23 -0.09
N GLU A 48 15.30 -7.68 0.81
CA GLU A 48 16.52 -8.42 0.44
C GLU A 48 16.26 -9.76 -0.24
N GLU A 49 15.14 -10.42 0.07
CA GLU A 49 14.76 -11.65 -0.63
C GLU A 49 14.20 -11.36 -2.01
N LEU A 50 13.40 -10.29 -2.13
CA LEU A 50 12.87 -9.84 -3.41
C LEU A 50 14.00 -9.44 -4.36
N LEU A 51 15.01 -8.69 -3.89
CA LEU A 51 16.16 -8.27 -4.71
C LEU A 51 17.05 -9.43 -5.17
N ARG A 52 17.06 -10.55 -4.44
CA ARG A 52 17.75 -11.78 -4.90
C ARG A 52 17.01 -12.50 -6.04
N ARG A 53 15.70 -12.25 -6.19
CA ARG A 53 14.82 -12.97 -7.11
C ARG A 53 14.33 -12.12 -8.28
N LEU A 54 14.35 -10.81 -8.13
CA LEU A 54 13.77 -9.84 -9.05
C LEU A 54 14.83 -8.82 -9.45
N HIS A 55 14.64 -8.22 -10.62
CA HIS A 55 15.48 -7.11 -11.06
C HIS A 55 15.36 -5.95 -10.05
N PRO A 56 16.46 -5.27 -9.66
CA PRO A 56 16.44 -4.18 -8.67
C PRO A 56 15.46 -3.04 -9.04
N GLY A 57 15.32 -2.78 -10.34
CA GLY A 57 14.36 -1.83 -10.91
C GLY A 57 12.91 -2.35 -11.02
N THR A 58 12.56 -3.48 -10.42
CA THR A 58 11.17 -3.95 -10.39
C THR A 58 10.35 -3.00 -9.52
N MET A 59 9.24 -2.50 -10.08
CA MET A 59 8.34 -1.57 -9.38
C MET A 59 7.35 -2.33 -8.49
N LEU A 60 6.84 -1.70 -7.43
CA LEU A 60 5.83 -2.32 -6.55
C LEU A 60 4.58 -2.76 -7.33
N VAL A 61 4.12 -1.98 -8.32
CA VAL A 61 2.99 -2.37 -9.18
C VAL A 61 3.28 -3.63 -10.00
N GLN A 62 4.53 -3.82 -10.44
CA GLN A 62 4.93 -5.01 -11.17
C GLN A 62 5.01 -6.23 -10.25
N LEU A 63 5.50 -6.05 -9.03
CA LEU A 63 5.49 -7.08 -7.99
C LEU A 63 4.04 -7.50 -7.66
N ALA A 64 3.17 -6.53 -7.38
CA ALA A 64 1.76 -6.73 -7.08
C ALA A 64 1.04 -7.56 -8.16
N ARG A 65 1.27 -7.25 -9.44
CA ARG A 65 0.66 -7.98 -10.58
C ARG A 65 1.18 -9.41 -10.72
N ARG A 66 2.41 -9.69 -10.29
CA ARG A 66 3.06 -11.01 -10.43
C ARG A 66 2.81 -11.93 -9.24
N CYS A 67 2.40 -11.39 -8.09
CA CYS A 67 2.11 -12.18 -6.91
C CYS A 67 0.95 -13.15 -7.17
N VAL A 68 1.09 -14.34 -6.59
CA VAL A 68 0.06 -15.39 -6.58
C VAL A 68 -0.18 -15.75 -5.12
N CYS A 69 -1.44 -15.69 -4.69
CA CYS A 69 -1.78 -16.05 -3.32
C CYS A 69 -1.55 -17.55 -3.10
N ARG A 70 -0.73 -17.90 -2.12
CA ARG A 70 -0.45 -19.31 -1.77
C ARG A 70 -1.64 -20.06 -1.17
N ILE A 71 -2.69 -19.36 -0.76
CA ILE A 71 -3.89 -19.95 -0.14
C ILE A 71 -4.99 -20.19 -1.18
N CYS A 72 -5.34 -19.19 -1.97
CA CYS A 72 -6.44 -19.30 -2.95
C CYS A 72 -5.99 -19.41 -4.41
N GLY A 73 -4.69 -19.27 -4.70
CA GLY A 73 -4.15 -19.33 -6.07
C GLY A 73 -4.45 -18.09 -6.94
N ALA A 74 -5.15 -17.08 -6.40
CA ALA A 74 -5.49 -15.89 -7.17
C ALA A 74 -4.23 -15.09 -7.56
N HIS A 75 -4.25 -14.58 -8.80
CA HIS A 75 -3.22 -13.68 -9.31
C HIS A 75 -3.52 -12.24 -8.90
N GLY A 76 -2.45 -11.50 -8.62
CA GLY A 76 -2.54 -10.12 -8.15
C GLY A 76 -2.70 -10.04 -6.64
N CYS A 77 -2.01 -9.06 -6.06
CA CYS A 77 -2.16 -8.70 -4.66
C CYS A 77 -2.07 -7.17 -4.51
N HIS A 78 -2.49 -6.66 -3.36
CA HIS A 78 -2.14 -5.32 -2.92
C HIS A 78 -0.79 -5.39 -2.20
N VAL A 79 0.17 -4.56 -2.60
CA VAL A 79 1.49 -4.49 -1.94
C VAL A 79 1.68 -3.12 -1.35
N GLU A 80 2.10 -3.07 -0.09
CA GLU A 80 2.41 -1.83 0.60
C GLU A 80 3.68 -1.96 1.44
N ILE A 81 4.23 -0.81 1.81
CA ILE A 81 5.38 -0.73 2.70
C ILE A 81 4.95 -1.14 4.11
N ALA A 82 5.70 -2.07 4.71
CA ALA A 82 5.46 -2.58 6.05
C ALA A 82 6.00 -1.66 7.16
N ASP A 83 7.24 -1.26 6.95
CA ASP A 83 8.04 -0.49 7.90
C ASP A 83 8.21 0.88 7.26
N PRO A 84 7.74 1.98 7.88
CA PRO A 84 7.91 3.30 7.29
C PRO A 84 9.40 3.68 7.20
N PRO A 85 9.78 4.57 6.26
CA PRO A 85 11.12 5.15 6.27
C PRO A 85 11.41 5.79 7.63
N ARG A 86 12.68 5.80 8.04
CA ARG A 86 13.06 6.32 9.36
C ARG A 86 13.15 7.84 9.33
N ALA A 87 12.86 8.48 10.45
CA ALA A 87 13.12 9.92 10.58
C ALA A 87 14.58 10.23 10.24
N GLY A 88 14.80 11.14 9.30
CA GLY A 88 16.12 11.54 8.83
C GLY A 88 16.69 10.75 7.64
N THR A 89 15.96 9.76 7.08
CA THR A 89 16.34 9.12 5.81
C THR A 89 15.69 9.81 4.61
N ASP A 90 16.33 9.72 3.45
CA ASP A 90 15.76 10.18 2.18
C ASP A 90 14.37 9.56 1.94
N GLY A 91 13.40 10.38 1.54
CA GLY A 91 12.01 9.97 1.32
C GLY A 91 11.13 9.95 2.57
N TYR A 92 11.66 10.23 3.77
CA TYR A 92 10.86 10.28 5.01
C TYR A 92 9.84 11.41 5.01
N ARG A 93 10.21 12.60 4.51
CA ARG A 93 9.34 13.77 4.52
C ARG A 93 8.18 13.57 3.55
N GLU A 94 8.47 13.13 2.34
CA GLU A 94 7.50 12.84 1.29
C GLU A 94 6.54 11.71 1.70
N TRP A 95 7.07 10.70 2.41
CA TRP A 95 6.24 9.67 3.03
C TRP A 95 5.28 10.27 4.05
N LEU A 96 5.79 11.06 5.01
CA LEU A 96 4.98 11.65 6.06
C LEU A 96 3.89 12.56 5.50
N GLU A 97 4.21 13.41 4.52
CA GLU A 97 3.23 14.25 3.83
C GLU A 97 2.14 13.45 3.13
N THR A 98 2.50 12.29 2.57
CA THR A 98 1.54 11.37 1.94
C THR A 98 0.64 10.69 2.96
N GLU A 99 1.19 10.24 4.09
CA GLU A 99 0.39 9.63 5.16
C GLU A 99 -0.56 10.65 5.81
N VAL A 100 -0.12 11.89 6.00
CA VAL A 100 -0.98 12.98 6.47
C VAL A 100 -2.14 13.19 5.51
N ARG A 101 -1.89 13.32 4.19
CA ARG A 101 -2.95 13.46 3.19
C ARG A 101 -3.93 12.28 3.15
N LYS A 102 -3.44 11.05 3.32
CA LYS A 102 -4.30 9.86 3.40
C LYS A 102 -5.18 9.90 4.65
N ALA A 103 -4.61 10.29 5.80
CA ALA A 103 -5.36 10.44 7.04
C ALA A 103 -6.42 11.53 6.90
N GLU A 104 -6.07 12.69 6.31
CA GLU A 104 -7.03 13.76 6.03
C GLU A 104 -8.15 13.31 5.08
N ALA A 105 -7.82 12.60 4.00
CA ALA A 105 -8.82 12.07 3.07
C ALA A 105 -9.72 11.02 3.73
N LEU A 106 -9.16 10.15 4.58
CA LEU A 106 -9.93 9.17 5.34
C LEU A 106 -10.87 9.86 6.33
N LEU A 107 -10.39 10.86 7.07
CA LEU A 107 -11.20 11.63 8.01
C LEU A 107 -12.30 12.39 7.26
N ALA A 108 -11.98 13.04 6.14
CA ALA A 108 -12.97 13.72 5.30
C ALA A 108 -14.04 12.76 4.76
N TRP A 109 -13.64 11.57 4.32
CA TRP A 109 -14.57 10.52 3.90
C TRP A 109 -15.43 10.01 5.07
N ALA A 110 -14.83 9.76 6.24
CA ALA A 110 -15.52 9.24 7.41
C ALA A 110 -16.53 10.23 7.99
N TYR A 111 -16.21 11.54 7.91
CA TYR A 111 -17.07 12.63 8.37
C TYR A 111 -17.98 13.21 7.29
N SER A 112 -17.97 12.67 6.07
CA SER A 112 -18.94 13.07 5.06
C SER A 112 -20.35 12.66 5.50
N ASP A 113 -21.35 13.50 5.19
CA ASP A 113 -22.74 13.24 5.59
C ASP A 113 -23.29 11.91 5.03
N GLU A 114 -22.74 11.44 3.91
CA GLU A 114 -23.06 10.16 3.30
C GLU A 114 -22.54 8.95 4.10
N ASN A 115 -21.42 9.08 4.80
CA ASN A 115 -20.78 7.99 5.54
C ASN A 115 -20.96 8.06 7.06
N ARG A 116 -21.41 9.20 7.60
CA ARG A 116 -21.77 9.37 9.02
C ARG A 116 -22.72 8.28 9.55
N PHE A 117 -23.57 7.72 8.70
CA PHE A 117 -24.52 6.67 9.05
C PHE A 117 -23.96 5.24 8.96
N ARG A 118 -22.84 5.02 8.23
CA ARG A 118 -22.28 3.68 7.99
C ARG A 118 -21.37 3.16 9.10
N LEU A 119 -20.80 4.03 9.94
CA LEU A 119 -19.85 3.63 10.98
C LEU A 119 -20.48 3.31 12.35
N GLY A 120 -21.81 3.34 12.49
CA GLY A 120 -22.47 2.89 13.71
C GLY A 120 -22.16 3.77 14.94
N ARG A 121 -22.96 4.83 15.07
CA ARG A 121 -23.07 5.82 16.17
C ARG A 121 -22.08 7.00 16.15
N PRO A 122 -22.57 8.20 16.52
CA PRO A 122 -21.73 9.39 16.72
C PRO A 122 -20.87 9.20 17.97
N VAL A 123 -19.61 9.60 17.87
CA VAL A 123 -18.75 9.88 19.04
C VAL A 123 -19.25 11.21 19.62
N PRO A 124 -19.48 11.30 20.95
CA PRO A 124 -20.03 12.50 21.60
C PRO A 124 -19.16 13.74 21.43
#